data_AF-A0A1Q3IYI3-F1
#
_entry.id   AF-A0A1Q3IYI3-F1
#
_cell.length_a   1.000
_cell.length_b   1.000
_cell.length_c   1.000
_cell.angle_alpha   90.00
_cell.angle_beta   90.00
_cell.angle_gamma   90.00
#
_symmetry.space_group_name_H-M   'P 1'
#
loop_
_entity.id
_entity.type
_entity.pdbx_description
1 polymer ?
#
loop_
_entity_poly.entity_id
_entity_poly.type
_entity_poly.pdbx_seq_one_letter_code
_entity_poly.pdbx_strand_id
1 'polypeptide(L)' 'MPKRVLQGVVVSDKNAKTIVVKVERRFIHPVLGKTVRRSKKYHAHDEKGEFKLGDVVRIQECRPL' A
#
# COMPACT_ATOMS: atom_id res chain seq x y z
N MET A 1 15.84 8.07 11.50
CA MET A 1 14.48 8.47 11.07
C MET A 1 13.55 7.27 11.20
N PRO A 2 12.30 7.43 11.67
CA PRO A 2 11.35 6.32 11.76
C PRO A 2 10.98 5.83 10.36
N LYS A 3 10.88 4.50 10.17
CA LYS A 3 10.49 3.94 8.88
C LYS A 3 9.04 4.31 8.57
N ARG A 4 8.74 4.63 7.32
CA ARG A 4 7.38 4.97 6.92
C ARG A 4 6.51 3.72 6.92
N VAL A 5 5.36 3.80 7.60
CA VAL A 5 4.33 2.75 7.62
C VAL A 5 3.10 3.28 6.88
N LEU A 6 2.58 2.49 5.95
CA LEU A 6 1.37 2.79 5.19
C LEU A 6 0.35 1.68 5.40
N GLN A 7 -0.94 2.02 5.34
CA GLN A 7 -2.03 1.05 5.42
C GLN A 7 -2.75 1.00 4.08
N GLY A 8 -3.13 -0.21 3.65
CA GLY A 8 -3.81 -0.40 2.38
C GLY A 8 -4.52 -1.75 2.31
N VAL A 9 -5.16 -1.99 1.18
CA VAL A 9 -5.90 -3.23 0.90
C VAL A 9 -5.15 -4.05 -0.13
N VAL A 10 -5.07 -5.37 0.05
CA VAL A 10 -4.48 -6.28 -0.93
C VAL A 10 -5.43 -6.42 -2.13
N VAL A 11 -4.92 -6.09 -3.31
CA VAL A 11 -5.68 -6.12 -4.58
C VAL A 11 -5.25 -7.28 -5.49
N SER A 12 -4.03 -7.79 -5.33
CA SER A 12 -3.55 -8.92 -6.12
C SER A 12 -2.54 -9.75 -5.33
N ASP A 13 -2.72 -11.06 -5.37
CA ASP A 13 -1.85 -12.10 -4.79
C ASP A 13 -1.43 -13.13 -5.87
N LYS A 14 -1.16 -12.65 -7.08
CA LYS A 14 -0.82 -13.52 -8.22
C LYS A 14 0.68 -13.81 -8.35
N ASN A 15 1.52 -13.05 -7.65
CA ASN A 15 2.97 -13.19 -7.75
C ASN A 15 3.50 -14.05 -6.59
N ALA A 16 4.48 -14.89 -6.88
CA ALA A 16 5.18 -15.63 -5.85
C ALA A 16 5.89 -14.67 -4.88
N LYS A 17 5.61 -14.80 -3.59
CA LYS A 17 6.19 -14.00 -2.48
C LYS A 17 5.97 -12.48 -2.55
N THR A 18 5.04 -12.01 -3.39
CA THR A 18 4.80 -10.57 -3.57
C THR A 18 3.32 -10.29 -3.69
N ILE A 19 2.82 -9.41 -2.83
CA ILE A 19 1.45 -8.93 -2.86
C ILE A 19 1.38 -7.50 -3.39
N VAL A 20 0.29 -7.17 -4.07
CA VAL A 20 0.03 -5.81 -4.54
C VAL A 20 -0.97 -5.12 -3.61
N VAL A 21 -0.51 -4.11 -2.89
CA VAL A 21 -1.29 -3.35 -1.91
C VAL A 21 -1.69 -2.01 -2.50
N LYS A 22 -2.98 -1.69 -2.47
CA LYS A 22 -3.51 -0.37 -2.83
C LYS A 22 -3.59 0.50 -1.58
N VAL A 23 -2.75 1.53 -1.54
CA VAL A 23 -2.75 2.55 -0.49
C VAL A 23 -3.50 3.76 -0.99
N GLU A 24 -4.42 4.27 -0.18
CA GLU A 24 -5.17 5.48 -0.46
C GLU A 24 -4.70 6.62 0.45
N ARG A 25 -4.51 7.81 -0.13
CA ARG A 25 -4.30 9.03 0.65
C ARG A 25 -5.31 10.11 0.27
N ARG A 26 -5.74 10.88 1.26
CA ARG A 26 -6.53 12.10 1.08
C ARG A 26 -5.60 13.29 1.17
N PHE A 27 -5.74 14.24 0.25
CA PHE A 27 -5.05 15.52 0.32
C PHE A 27 -5.96 16.61 -0.21
N ILE A 28 -5.71 17.83 0.24
CA ILE A 28 -6.42 19.01 -0.22
C ILE A 28 -5.79 19.42 -1.55
N HIS A 29 -6.60 19.60 -2.59
CA HIS A 29 -6.10 20.12 -3.85
C HIS A 29 -5.53 21.54 -3.63
N PRO A 30 -4.29 21.83 -4.05
CA PRO A 30 -3.59 23.04 -3.64
C PRO A 30 -4.29 24.34 -4.07
N VAL A 31 -4.93 24.35 -5.24
CA VAL A 31 -5.63 25.53 -5.77
C VAL A 31 -7.09 25.59 -5.32
N LEU A 32 -7.85 24.50 -5.53
CA LEU A 32 -9.30 24.47 -5.34
C LEU A 32 -9.77 24.20 -3.91
N GLY A 33 -8.88 23.83 -2.97
CA GLY A 33 -9.26 23.51 -1.59
C GLY A 33 -10.14 22.25 -1.41
N LYS A 34 -10.52 21.57 -2.50
CA LYS A 34 -11.34 20.35 -2.45
C LYS A 34 -10.52 19.18 -1.91
N THR A 35 -11.13 18.36 -1.04
CA THR A 35 -10.51 17.11 -0.59
C THR A 35 -10.55 16.07 -1.71
N VAL A 36 -9.38 15.66 -2.18
CA VAL A 36 -9.22 14.69 -3.27
C VAL A 36 -8.60 13.40 -2.73
N ARG A 37 -9.07 12.26 -3.24
CA ARG A 37 -8.57 10.92 -2.95
C ARG A 37 -7.61 10.49 -4.06
N ARG A 38 -6.41 10.04 -3.71
CA ARG A 38 -5.45 9.45 -4.66
C ARG A 38 -4.96 8.11 -4.14
N SER A 39 -5.08 7.09 -4.98
CA SER A 39 -4.58 5.75 -4.71
C SER A 39 -3.27 5.48 -5.44
N LYS A 40 -2.35 4.75 -4.79
CA LYS A 40 -1.15 4.19 -5.40
C LYS A 40 -1.05 2.71 -5.07
N LYS A 41 -0.59 1.90 -6.03
CA LYS A 41 -0.29 0.48 -5.83
C LYS A 41 1.17 0.32 -5.43
N TYR A 42 1.42 -0.54 -4.47
CA TYR A 42 2.76 -0.89 -3.97
C TYR A 42 2.94 -2.40 -4.06
N HIS A 43 4.13 -2.83 -4.48
CA HIS A 43 4.55 -4.21 -4.36
C HIS A 43 5.16 -4.39 -2.98
N ALA A 44 4.61 -5.30 -2.20
CA ALA A 44 5.10 -5.64 -0.87
C ALA A 44 5.56 -7.09 -0.86
N HIS A 45 6.70 -7.31 -0.22
CA HIS A 45 7.29 -8.63 -0.04
C HIS A 45 6.59 -9.37 1.09
N ASP A 46 6.14 -10.59 0.82
CA ASP A 46 5.57 -11.51 1.80
C ASP A 46 6.17 -12.91 1.57
N GLU A 47 7.03 -13.36 2.47
CA GLU A 47 7.69 -14.68 2.34
C GLU A 47 6.79 -15.84 2.77
N LYS A 48 5.82 -15.57 3.64
CA LYS A 48 5.02 -16.62 4.27
C LYS A 48 3.67 -16.81 3.57
N GLY A 49 3.28 -15.89 2.68
CA GLY A 49 2.00 -15.97 1.96
C GLY A 49 0.82 -15.90 2.93
N GLU A 50 0.97 -15.13 4.01
CA GLU A 50 -0.04 -15.05 5.08
C GLU A 50 -1.22 -14.16 4.67
N PHE A 51 -1.01 -13.24 3.72
CA PHE A 51 -2.01 -12.24 3.33
C PHE A 51 -2.75 -12.62 2.05
N LYS A 52 -4.09 -12.50 2.08
CA LYS A 52 -4.97 -12.84 0.97
C LYS A 52 -5.59 -11.60 0.34
N LEU A 53 -6.25 -11.81 -0.80
CA LEU A 53 -7.04 -10.80 -1.49
C LEU A 53 -8.11 -10.20 -0.56
N GLY A 54 -8.15 -8.86 -0.48
CA GLY A 54 -9.13 -8.14 0.33
C GLY A 54 -8.67 -7.79 1.76
N ASP A 55 -7.53 -8.32 2.21
CA ASP A 55 -7.03 -8.04 3.55
C ASP A 55 -6.54 -6.60 3.70
N VAL A 56 -6.76 -6.03 4.89
CA VAL A 56 -6.24 -4.73 5.27
C VAL A 56 -4.89 -4.92 5.94
N VAL A 57 -3.84 -4.48 5.27
CA VAL A 57 -2.45 -4.72 5.69
C VAL A 57 -1.72 -3.40 5.97
N ARG A 58 -0.72 -3.49 6.85
CA ARG A 58 0.24 -2.40 7.10
C ARG A 58 1.57 -2.76 6.43
N ILE A 59 2.02 -1.93 5.50
CA ILE A 59 3.30 -2.09 4.82
C ILE A 59 4.32 -1.12 5.41
N GLN A 60 5.57 -1.55 5.52
CA GLN A 60 6.68 -0.75 6.04
C GLN A 60 7.75 -0.58 4.96
N GLU A 61 8.36 0.60 4.94
CA GLU A 61 9.50 0.88 4.07
C GLU A 61 10.67 -0.09 4.36
N CYS A 62 11.18 -0.71 3.30
CA CYS A 62 12.29 -1.65 3.34
C CYS A 62 13.38 -1.23 2.34
N ARG A 63 14.54 -1.88 2.44
CA ARG A 63 15.58 -1.77 1.40
C ARG A 63 15.01 -2.28 0.06
N PRO A 64 15.55 -1.86 -1.09
CA PRO A 64 15.22 -2.48 -2.37
C PRO A 64 15.39 -4.01 -2.29
N LEU A 65 14.36 -4.72 -2.72
CA LEU A 65 14.25 -6.18 -2.77
C LEU A 65 14.10 -6.61 -4.22
#